data_AF-R5AHQ1-F1
#
_entry.id   AF-R5AHQ1-F1
#
_cell.length_a   1.000
_cell.length_b   1.000
_cell.length_c   1.000
_cell.angle_alpha   90.00
_cell.angle_beta   90.00
_cell.angle_gamma   90.00
#
_symmetry.space_group_name_H-M   'P 1'
#
loop_
_entity.id
_entity.type
_entity.pdbx_description
1 polymer ?
#
loop_
_entity_poly.entity_id
_entity_poly.type
_entity_poly.pdbx_seq_one_letter_code
_entity_poly.pdbx_strand_id
1 'polypeptide(L)'
;MDTIKAKHPKRLNLLVRVLIVMGMLLGLALGVYATTLVVSEFVHWWDGGGMQRWQLAASYAAMLLSLAGAEYIGLTLYRMMQTLESDPFVEWNVAAFRRMGITALCITALCLLTLVFWPVPLAVLASLPIGMCGLFSIVLSRVFARAVAYKQENDLTV
;
A
#
# COMPACT_ATOMS: atom_id res chain seq x y z
N MET A 1 22.03 24.35 -28.90
CA MET A 1 20.80 24.57 -28.11
C MET A 1 20.83 23.59 -26.94
N ASP A 2 21.52 24.04 -25.89
CA ASP A 2 21.46 23.63 -24.49
C ASP A 2 21.27 22.16 -24.12
N THR A 3 22.41 21.58 -23.78
CA THR A 3 22.57 20.48 -22.84
C THR A 3 21.83 20.78 -21.54
N ILE A 4 20.59 20.29 -21.41
CA ILE A 4 19.92 20.16 -20.11
C ILE A 4 20.70 19.10 -19.32
N LYS A 5 21.71 19.55 -18.57
CA LYS A 5 22.31 18.76 -17.50
C LYS A 5 21.21 18.47 -16.48
N ALA A 6 20.62 17.28 -16.56
CA ALA A 6 19.70 16.74 -15.57
C ALA A 6 20.44 16.53 -14.23
N LYS A 7 20.69 17.62 -13.49
CA LYS A 7 21.32 17.62 -12.16
C LYS A 7 20.28 17.50 -11.04
N HIS A 8 19.15 16.84 -11.31
CA HIS A 8 18.02 16.70 -10.40
C HIS A 8 17.54 15.27 -10.01
N PRO A 9 18.16 14.12 -10.40
CA PRO A 9 17.57 12.81 -10.08
C PRO A 9 17.83 12.30 -8.65
N LYS A 10 18.99 12.61 -8.03
CA LYS A 10 19.38 11.98 -6.75
C LYS A 10 18.65 12.53 -5.53
N ARG A 11 18.41 13.85 -5.47
CA ARG A 11 17.74 14.49 -4.33
C ARG A 11 16.26 14.12 -4.26
N LEU A 12 15.59 13.98 -5.40
CA LEU A 12 14.19 13.58 -5.46
C LEU A 12 14.00 12.12 -5.03
N ASN A 13 14.82 11.19 -5.54
CA ASN A 13 14.75 9.79 -5.13
C ASN A 13 15.05 9.61 -3.64
N LEU A 14 16.03 10.36 -3.11
CA LEU A 14 16.31 10.39 -1.67
C LEU A 14 15.11 10.91 -0.88
N LEU A 15 14.50 12.02 -1.31
CA LEU A 15 13.33 12.60 -0.66
C LEU A 15 12.16 11.60 -0.65
N VAL A 16 11.85 10.97 -1.78
CA VAL A 16 10.76 9.98 -1.88
C VAL A 16 11.05 8.78 -0.98
N ARG A 17 12.28 8.27 -0.92
CA ARG A 17 12.66 7.19 -0.01
C ARG A 17 12.47 7.57 1.45
N VAL A 18 12.89 8.77 1.84
CA VAL A 18 12.71 9.28 3.20
C VAL A 18 11.23 9.42 3.53
N LEU A 19 10.42 9.96 2.62
CA LEU A 19 8.97 10.06 2.82
C LEU A 19 8.30 8.69 2.99
N ILE A 20 8.68 7.68 2.20
CA ILE A 20 8.15 6.32 2.34
C ILE A 20 8.52 5.74 3.71
N VAL A 21 9.78 5.86 4.14
CA VAL A 21 10.21 5.35 5.44
C VAL A 21 9.54 6.08 6.61
N MET A 22 9.43 7.41 6.54
CA MET A 22 8.70 8.18 7.55
C MET A 22 7.23 7.79 7.59
N GLY A 23 6.60 7.57 6.42
CA GLY A 23 5.23 7.07 6.30
C GLY A 23 5.04 5.71 6.96
N MET A 24 5.94 4.75 6.72
CA MET A 24 5.92 3.42 7.35
C MET A 24 6.11 3.51 8.88
N LEU A 25 7.06 4.32 9.35
CA LEU A 25 7.27 4.52 10.80
C LEU A 25 6.04 5.15 11.47
N LEU A 26 5.44 6.15 10.82
CA LEU A 26 4.22 6.79 11.30
C LEU A 26 3.03 5.83 11.28
N GLY A 27 2.87 5.03 10.22
CA GLY A 27 1.84 4.01 10.10
C GLY A 27 1.93 2.98 11.23
N LEU A 28 3.12 2.46 11.48
CA LEU A 28 3.38 1.51 12.57
C LEU A 28 3.12 2.12 13.95
N ALA A 29 3.56 3.36 14.20
CA ALA A 29 3.30 4.07 15.45
C ALA A 29 1.80 4.32 15.69
N LEU A 30 1.08 4.79 14.67
CA LEU A 30 -0.37 4.99 14.74
C LEU A 30 -1.12 3.66 14.92
N GLY A 31 -0.65 2.60 14.26
CA GLY A 31 -1.18 1.25 14.42
C GLY A 31 -1.04 0.73 15.84
N VAL A 32 0.13 0.86 16.45
CA VAL A 32 0.35 0.51 17.87
C VAL A 32 -0.56 1.33 18.78
N TYR A 33 -0.66 2.64 18.56
CA TYR A 33 -1.53 3.50 19.33
C TYR A 33 -3.01 3.09 19.20
N ALA A 34 -3.50 2.85 17.99
CA ALA A 34 -4.86 2.38 17.75
C ALA A 34 -5.12 1.03 18.43
N THR A 35 -4.17 0.10 18.38
CA THR A 35 -4.26 -1.18 19.08
C THR A 35 -4.41 -0.99 20.59
N THR A 36 -3.69 -0.05 21.22
CA THR A 36 -3.86 0.19 22.67
C THR A 36 -5.26 0.68 23.05
N LEU A 37 -5.87 1.55 22.23
CA LEU A 37 -7.23 2.03 22.44
C LEU A 37 -8.27 0.91 22.26
N VAL A 38 -8.07 0.05 21.26
CA VAL A 38 -8.99 -1.07 21.01
C VAL A 38 -8.85 -2.14 22.08
N VAL A 39 -7.64 -2.44 22.56
CA VAL A 39 -7.41 -3.42 23.63
C VAL A 39 -8.07 -2.99 24.93
N SER A 40 -8.04 -1.70 25.30
CA SER A 40 -8.73 -1.22 26.51
C SER A 40 -10.24 -1.40 26.43
N GLU A 41 -10.85 -1.10 25.28
CA GLU A 41 -12.28 -1.34 25.04
C GLU A 41 -12.58 -2.85 25.04
N PHE A 42 -11.74 -3.64 24.38
CA PHE A 42 -11.89 -5.08 24.31
C PHE A 42 -11.86 -5.75 25.68
N VAL A 43 -10.97 -5.31 26.57
CA VAL A 43 -10.90 -5.81 27.96
C VAL A 43 -12.15 -5.43 28.75
N HIS A 44 -12.66 -4.20 28.58
CA HIS A 44 -13.87 -3.74 29.27
C HIS A 44 -15.13 -4.51 28.84
N TRP A 45 -15.23 -4.85 27.55
CA TRP A 45 -16.36 -5.58 26.98
C TRP A 45 -16.15 -7.10 26.91
N TRP A 46 -15.08 -7.62 27.53
CA TRP A 46 -14.71 -9.04 27.44
C TRP A 46 -15.76 -10.00 28.02
N ASP A 47 -16.46 -9.56 29.07
CA ASP A 47 -17.56 -10.31 29.70
C ASP A 47 -18.91 -10.22 28.93
N GLY A 48 -18.93 -9.51 27.80
CA GLY A 48 -20.10 -9.43 26.93
C GLY A 48 -20.45 -10.77 26.26
N GLY A 49 -21.70 -10.90 25.80
CA GLY A 49 -22.19 -12.10 25.11
C GLY A 49 -21.38 -12.50 23.87
N GLY A 50 -21.43 -13.78 23.49
CA GLY A 50 -20.57 -14.37 22.46
C GLY A 50 -20.59 -13.67 21.09
N MET A 51 -21.75 -13.17 20.63
CA MET A 51 -21.86 -12.49 19.31
C MET A 51 -21.04 -11.20 19.25
N GLN A 52 -21.03 -10.42 20.33
CA GLN A 52 -20.33 -9.14 20.39
C GLN A 52 -18.80 -9.34 20.41
N ARG A 53 -18.33 -10.42 21.04
CA ARG A 53 -16.92 -10.83 21.04
C ARG A 53 -16.43 -11.18 19.65
N TRP A 54 -17.22 -11.92 18.86
CA TRP A 54 -16.87 -12.26 17.49
C TRP A 54 -16.78 -11.03 16.58
N GLN A 55 -17.72 -10.09 16.72
CA GLN A 55 -17.72 -8.85 15.94
C GLN A 55 -16.48 -7.99 16.25
N LEU A 56 -16.12 -7.85 17.53
CA LEU A 56 -14.93 -7.11 17.96
C LEU A 56 -13.63 -7.79 17.51
N ALA A 57 -13.56 -9.12 17.60
CA ALA A 57 -12.40 -9.87 17.12
C ALA A 57 -12.23 -9.76 15.60
N ALA A 58 -13.33 -9.81 14.84
CA ALA A 58 -13.31 -9.66 13.39
C ALA A 58 -12.87 -8.27 12.94
N SER A 59 -13.38 -7.21 13.58
CA SER A 59 -12.98 -5.82 13.27
C SER A 59 -11.51 -5.56 13.64
N TYR A 60 -11.05 -6.08 14.78
CA TYR A 60 -9.65 -6.00 15.18
C TYR A 60 -8.73 -6.75 14.21
N ALA A 61 -9.11 -7.96 13.79
CA ALA A 61 -8.36 -8.71 12.78
C ALA A 61 -8.30 -7.96 11.43
N ALA A 62 -9.41 -7.38 10.98
CA ALA A 62 -9.45 -6.56 9.76
C ALA A 62 -8.53 -5.33 9.85
N MET A 63 -8.48 -4.67 11.01
CA MET A 63 -7.56 -3.55 11.28
C MET A 63 -6.10 -3.99 11.17
N LEU A 64 -5.71 -5.09 11.81
CA LEU A 64 -4.33 -5.58 11.76
C LEU A 64 -3.92 -6.02 10.35
N LEU A 65 -4.82 -6.69 9.62
CA LEU A 65 -4.57 -7.11 8.24
C LEU A 65 -4.43 -5.93 7.28
N SER A 66 -5.28 -4.90 7.43
CA SER A 66 -5.18 -3.69 6.61
C SER A 66 -3.90 -2.90 6.89
N LEU A 67 -3.49 -2.79 8.15
CA LEU A 67 -2.22 -2.17 8.53
C LEU A 67 -1.02 -2.93 7.95
N ALA A 68 -0.97 -4.26 8.12
CA ALA A 68 0.09 -5.09 7.56
C ALA A 68 0.16 -4.98 6.02
N GLY A 69 -1.01 -4.91 5.36
CA GLY A 69 -1.09 -4.69 3.92
C GLY A 69 -0.55 -3.33 3.49
N ALA A 70 -0.84 -2.26 4.24
CA ALA A 70 -0.32 -0.92 3.96
C ALA A 70 1.22 -0.86 4.07
N GLU A 71 1.78 -1.47 5.13
CA GLU A 71 3.24 -1.59 5.29
C GLU A 71 3.88 -2.40 4.17
N TYR A 72 3.23 -3.49 3.74
CA TYR A 72 3.69 -4.28 2.59
C TYR A 72 3.76 -3.45 1.30
N ILE A 73 2.76 -2.60 1.05
CA ILE A 73 2.73 -1.68 -0.09
C ILE A 73 3.91 -0.69 0.01
N GLY A 74 4.14 -0.10 1.18
CA GLY A 74 5.26 0.81 1.44
C GLY A 74 6.63 0.16 1.21
N LEU A 75 6.83 -1.06 1.70
CA LEU A 75 8.06 -1.83 1.48
C LEU A 75 8.27 -2.18 0.00
N THR A 76 7.19 -2.51 -0.71
CA THR A 76 7.26 -2.82 -2.14
C THR A 76 7.63 -1.58 -2.95
N LEU A 77 7.05 -0.42 -2.63
CA LEU A 77 7.43 0.87 -3.20
C LEU A 77 8.91 1.19 -2.95
N TYR A 78 9.38 0.99 -1.72
CA TYR A 78 10.77 1.23 -1.37
C TYR A 78 11.73 0.41 -2.24
N ARG A 79 11.41 -0.87 -2.47
CA ARG A 79 12.21 -1.75 -3.35
C ARG A 79 12.14 -1.32 -4.82
N MET A 80 11.00 -0.85 -5.32
CA MET A 80 10.90 -0.29 -6.67
C MET A 80 11.73 0.99 -6.84
N MET A 81 11.81 1.82 -5.81
CA MET A 81 12.70 2.99 -5.82
C MET A 81 14.19 2.61 -5.87
N GLN A 82 14.57 1.40 -5.47
CA GLN A 82 15.94 0.90 -5.61
C GLN A 82 16.26 0.48 -7.05
N THR A 83 15.34 -0.22 -7.70
CA THR A 83 15.52 -0.64 -9.09
C THR A 83 15.42 0.52 -10.09
N LEU A 84 14.63 1.56 -9.78
CA LEU A 84 14.54 2.79 -10.58
C LEU A 84 15.88 3.54 -10.72
N GLU A 85 16.84 3.34 -9.81
CA GLU A 85 18.17 3.96 -9.91
C GLU A 85 19.12 3.24 -10.89
N SER A 86 18.84 1.97 -11.22
CA SER A 86 19.65 1.17 -12.14
C SER A 86 18.95 0.98 -13.48
N ASP A 87 17.83 0.25 -13.51
CA ASP A 87 17.00 0.03 -14.69
C ASP A 87 15.50 0.12 -14.33
N PRO A 88 14.81 1.18 -14.78
CA PRO A 88 13.39 1.35 -14.49
C PRO A 88 12.49 0.30 -15.16
N PHE A 89 12.91 -0.29 -16.29
CA PHE A 89 12.10 -1.15 -17.14
C PHE A 89 12.42 -2.64 -16.93
N VAL A 90 12.25 -3.10 -15.69
CA VAL A 90 12.36 -4.51 -15.32
C VAL A 90 10.99 -5.14 -15.09
N GLU A 91 10.80 -6.39 -15.54
CA GLU A 91 9.58 -7.18 -15.31
C GLU A 91 9.22 -7.28 -13.81
N TRP A 92 10.23 -7.23 -12.94
CA TRP A 92 10.01 -7.21 -11.50
C TRP A 92 9.20 -5.99 -11.04
N ASN A 93 9.41 -4.80 -11.61
CA ASN A 93 8.66 -3.59 -11.30
C ASN A 93 7.19 -3.70 -11.75
N VAL A 94 6.96 -4.34 -12.90
CA VAL A 94 5.61 -4.65 -13.41
C VAL A 94 4.86 -5.55 -12.43
N ALA A 95 5.50 -6.63 -11.98
CA ALA A 95 4.93 -7.56 -11.02
C ALA A 95 4.67 -6.89 -9.66
N ALA A 96 5.58 -6.01 -9.21
CA ALA A 96 5.44 -5.23 -7.98
C ALA A 96 4.22 -4.30 -8.02
N PHE A 97 4.02 -3.53 -9.11
CA PHE A 97 2.82 -2.71 -9.29
C PHE A 97 1.54 -3.53 -9.22
N ARG A 98 1.51 -4.69 -9.88
CA ARG A 98 0.34 -5.58 -9.87
C ARG A 98 0.03 -6.10 -8.47
N ARG A 99 1.05 -6.54 -7.73
CA ARG A 99 0.89 -7.03 -6.35
C ARG A 99 0.38 -5.94 -5.42
N MET A 100 0.98 -4.76 -5.47
CA MET A 100 0.52 -3.61 -4.67
C MET A 100 -0.92 -3.23 -4.98
N GLY A 101 -1.30 -3.23 -6.26
CA GLY A 101 -2.66 -2.94 -6.67
C GLY A 101 -3.68 -3.94 -6.12
N ILE A 102 -3.36 -5.24 -6.18
CA ILE A 102 -4.19 -6.30 -5.59
C ILE A 102 -4.27 -6.15 -4.07
N THR A 103 -3.15 -5.91 -3.39
CA THR A 103 -3.12 -5.70 -1.94
C THR A 103 -4.00 -4.50 -1.54
N ALA A 104 -3.91 -3.38 -2.26
CA ALA A 104 -4.74 -2.19 -1.99
C ALA A 104 -6.24 -2.46 -2.20
N LEU A 105 -6.61 -3.25 -3.21
CA LEU A 105 -7.99 -3.69 -3.42
C LEU A 105 -8.47 -4.63 -2.30
N CYS A 106 -7.62 -5.54 -1.84
CA CYS A 106 -7.94 -6.39 -0.68
C CYS A 106 -8.16 -5.56 0.59
N ILE A 107 -7.30 -4.57 0.86
CA ILE A 107 -7.47 -3.63 1.98
C ILE A 107 -8.80 -2.88 1.86
N THR A 108 -9.10 -2.36 0.68
CA THR A 108 -10.37 -1.65 0.40
C THR A 108 -11.56 -2.54 0.68
N ALA A 109 -11.55 -3.78 0.22
CA ALA A 109 -12.60 -4.76 0.47
C ALA A 109 -12.74 -5.08 1.96
N LEU A 110 -11.64 -5.23 2.70
CA LEU A 110 -11.66 -5.43 4.15
C LEU A 110 -12.28 -4.23 4.88
N CYS A 111 -11.88 -3.01 4.54
CA CYS A 111 -12.43 -1.79 5.12
C CYS A 111 -13.95 -1.67 4.85
N LEU A 112 -14.40 -2.00 3.62
CA LEU A 112 -15.81 -2.01 3.28
C LEU A 112 -16.58 -3.13 4.00
N LEU A 113 -16.00 -4.32 4.19
CA LEU A 113 -16.62 -5.40 4.95
C LEU A 113 -16.87 -4.98 6.41
N THR A 114 -15.99 -4.13 6.96
CA THR A 114 -16.10 -3.65 8.34
C THR A 114 -17.39 -2.85 8.57
N LEU A 115 -17.94 -2.20 7.53
CA LEU A 115 -19.21 -1.48 7.60
C LEU A 115 -20.41 -2.35 7.97
N VAL A 116 -20.40 -3.62 7.56
CA VAL A 116 -21.51 -4.54 7.82
C VAL A 116 -21.62 -4.85 9.32
N PHE A 117 -20.49 -4.79 10.03
CA PHE A 117 -20.42 -5.05 11.46
C PHE A 117 -20.52 -3.77 12.29
N TRP A 118 -19.80 -2.71 11.88
CA TRP A 118 -19.84 -1.40 12.52
C TRP A 118 -19.78 -0.29 11.46
N PRO A 119 -20.77 0.62 11.40
CA PRO A 119 -20.69 1.78 10.53
C PRO A 119 -19.65 2.75 11.09
N VAL A 120 -18.39 2.61 10.66
CA VAL A 120 -17.31 3.56 10.92
C VAL A 120 -17.15 4.44 9.67
N PRO A 121 -17.72 5.66 9.63
CA PRO A 121 -17.73 6.49 8.43
C PRO A 121 -16.32 6.79 7.92
N LEU A 122 -15.36 6.93 8.83
CA LEU A 122 -13.97 7.21 8.52
C LEU A 122 -13.29 6.08 7.72
N ALA A 123 -13.65 4.81 7.99
CA ALA A 123 -13.08 3.66 7.28
C ALA A 123 -13.51 3.65 5.81
N VAL A 124 -14.75 4.07 5.52
CA VAL A 124 -15.26 4.18 4.14
C VAL A 124 -14.52 5.26 3.38
N LEU A 125 -14.42 6.44 3.98
CA LEU A 125 -13.74 7.58 3.37
C LEU A 125 -12.28 7.27 3.08
N ALA A 126 -11.61 6.52 3.95
CA ALA A 126 -10.24 6.05 3.73
C ALA A 126 -10.16 4.97 2.63
N SER A 127 -11.15 4.07 2.54
CA SER A 127 -11.14 2.96 1.57
C SER A 127 -11.24 3.42 0.11
N LEU A 128 -11.97 4.49 -0.17
CA LEU A 128 -12.17 5.00 -1.54
C LEU A 128 -10.86 5.39 -2.24
N PRO A 129 -10.01 6.30 -1.70
CA PRO A 129 -8.75 6.64 -2.32
C PRO A 129 -7.78 5.45 -2.36
N ILE A 130 -7.78 4.56 -1.35
CA ILE A 130 -6.96 3.34 -1.37
C ILE A 130 -7.35 2.45 -2.55
N GLY A 131 -8.65 2.24 -2.76
CA GLY A 131 -9.16 1.45 -3.89
C GLY A 131 -8.80 2.08 -5.23
N MET A 132 -8.91 3.41 -5.35
CA MET A 132 -8.51 4.14 -6.55
C MET A 132 -7.01 4.01 -6.82
N CYS A 133 -6.16 4.15 -5.80
CA CYS A 133 -4.72 3.90 -5.91
C CYS A 133 -4.41 2.45 -6.33
N GLY A 134 -5.18 1.48 -5.83
CA GLY A 134 -5.07 0.08 -6.20
C GLY A 134 -5.39 -0.18 -7.67
N LEU A 135 -6.53 0.32 -8.14
CA LEU A 135 -6.92 0.24 -9.55
C LEU A 135 -5.89 0.94 -10.45
N PHE A 136 -5.45 2.13 -10.06
CA PHE A 136 -4.42 2.87 -10.78
C PHE A 136 -3.11 2.08 -10.90
N SER A 137 -2.68 1.42 -9.82
CA SER A 137 -1.47 0.57 -9.82
C SER A 137 -1.59 -0.62 -10.78
N ILE A 138 -2.78 -1.20 -10.92
CA ILE A 138 -3.02 -2.30 -11.88
C ILE A 138 -2.96 -1.77 -13.32
N VAL A 139 -3.56 -0.61 -13.60
CA VAL A 139 -3.47 0.02 -14.92
C VAL A 139 -2.01 0.34 -15.26
N LEU A 140 -1.27 0.92 -14.32
CA LEU A 140 0.16 1.18 -14.48
C LEU A 140 0.95 -0.09 -14.79
N SER A 141 0.71 -1.20 -14.08
CA SER A 141 1.40 -2.46 -14.39
C SER A 141 1.23 -2.89 -15.85
N ARG A 142 0.07 -2.66 -16.47
CA ARG A 142 -0.21 -3.07 -17.85
C ARG A 142 0.53 -2.19 -18.86
N VAL A 143 0.58 -0.89 -18.62
CA VAL A 143 1.31 0.03 -19.52
C VAL A 143 2.83 -0.14 -19.36
N PHE A 144 3.32 -0.37 -18.14
CA PHE A 144 4.72 -0.69 -17.90
C PHE A 144 5.12 -2.02 -18.56
N ALA A 145 4.27 -3.06 -18.49
CA ALA A 145 4.54 -4.34 -19.16
C ALA A 145 4.79 -4.16 -20.67
N ARG A 146 3.96 -3.35 -21.34
CA ARG A 146 4.13 -3.04 -22.77
C ARG A 146 5.42 -2.27 -23.04
N ALA A 147 5.77 -1.33 -22.17
CA ALA A 147 7.00 -0.56 -22.31
C ALA A 147 8.26 -1.44 -22.12
N VAL A 148 8.23 -2.36 -21.16
CA VAL A 148 9.32 -3.33 -20.92
C VAL A 148 9.48 -4.27 -22.13
N ALA A 149 8.38 -4.82 -22.65
CA ALA A 149 8.40 -5.68 -23.84
C ALA A 149 9.00 -4.95 -25.06
N TYR A 150 8.57 -3.70 -25.31
CA TYR A 150 9.10 -2.89 -26.40
C TYR A 150 10.60 -2.62 -26.26
N LYS A 151 11.08 -2.34 -25.04
CA LYS A 151 12.52 -2.15 -24.77
C LYS A 151 13.30 -3.44 -25.04
N GLN A 152 12.81 -4.58 -24.55
CA GLN A 152 13.47 -5.88 -24.72
C GLN A 152 13.52 -6.32 -26.20
N GLU A 153 12.47 -6.09 -26.97
CA GLU A 153 12.46 -6.38 -28.41
C GLU A 153 13.49 -5.53 -29.17
N ASN A 154 13.63 -4.25 -28.79
CA ASN A 154 14.62 -3.37 -29.39
C ASN A 154 16.06 -3.71 -28.98
N ASP A 155 16.30 -4.13 -27.73
CA ASP A 155 17.63 -4.57 -27.26
C ASP A 155 18.09 -5.90 -27.92
N LEU A 156 17.17 -6.70 -28.47
CA LEU A 156 17.48 -7.97 -29.16
C LEU A 156 17.80 -7.80 -30.66
N THR A 157 17.54 -6.64 -31.25
CA THR A 157 17.68 -6.41 -32.70
C THR A 157 18.90 -5.56 -33.09
N VAL A 158 19.59 -4.98 -32.11
CA VAL A 158 20.80 -4.15 -32.28
C VAL A 158 22.03 -4.94 -31.84
#